data_AF-A0A2N6K6K0-F1
#
_entry.id   AF-A0A2N6K6K0-F1
#
_cell.length_a   1.000
_cell.length_b   1.000
_cell.length_c   1.000
_cell.angle_alpha   90.00
_cell.angle_beta   90.00
_cell.angle_gamma   90.00
#
_symmetry.space_group_name_H-M   'P 1'
#
loop_
_entity.id
_entity.type
_entity.pdbx_description
1 polymer ?
#
loop_
_entity_poly.entity_id
_entity_poly.type
_entity_poly.pdbx_seq_one_letter_code
_entity_poly.pdbx_strand_id
1 'polypeptide(L)'
;MSTSEFDKYKVDHLFLLIGENPLPNYVAAKLLLNDGGTPYLVHTADTVEQAKRLQNILKSESNSSKDVELRSLNDYESDAYHIQTEIREKLESIKSGKIGLNYTGGTKAMSTHAYRTLFYEEIKDKTYKDKTYKKREGITFSYLDARKLEMCIDREDNERIRLKIKPDILPVKLVKIFQLHGLELDPKPIQQAQLPNLAIELANVFQEEAKQKQWFDWYQNIFCQEARKKKQNGSWGEWKSETSLKEVSTCLEKLPKEIVAAFNQESFVTSDSQLSLQEVQKTEIFKKLKHFCEWLDGLWLEHYVLEQVNHIVHSHLVTDYGLNFEIPLKDTEDGFQFDIAFTRGYQLFAISCTTSNDRKLCKSKLFEAYIRAKQMGGDEARVALFSVHPAVLWEQ
;
A
#
# COMPACT_ATOMS: atom_id res chain seq x y z
N MET A 1 32.19 -6.79 2.90
CA MET A 1 30.75 -6.70 3.24
C MET A 1 30.58 -5.45 4.08
N SER A 2 29.88 -4.42 3.60
CA SER A 2 29.59 -3.27 4.47
C SER A 2 28.58 -3.73 5.51
N THR A 3 28.99 -3.81 6.78
CA THR A 3 28.04 -3.95 7.89
C THR A 3 27.01 -2.85 7.79
N SER A 4 25.74 -3.23 7.78
CA SER A 4 24.61 -2.32 7.80
C SER A 4 24.73 -1.42 9.04
N GLU A 5 24.43 -0.12 8.94
CA GLU A 5 24.47 0.78 10.11
C GLU A 5 23.59 0.28 11.26
N PHE A 6 22.56 -0.51 10.93
CA PHE A 6 21.67 -1.19 11.86
C PHE A 6 22.34 -2.30 12.67
N ASP A 7 23.41 -2.94 12.18
CA ASP A 7 24.05 -4.09 12.83
C ASP A 7 24.58 -3.76 14.23
N LYS A 8 24.95 -2.50 14.47
CA LYS A 8 25.40 -2.00 15.79
C LYS A 8 24.31 -2.04 16.86
N TYR A 9 23.05 -1.96 16.44
CA TYR A 9 21.87 -1.85 17.30
C TYR A 9 21.01 -3.10 17.29
N LYS A 10 21.47 -4.17 16.64
CA LYS A 10 20.76 -5.44 16.68
C LYS A 10 20.82 -6.07 18.07
N VAL A 11 19.72 -6.72 18.43
CA VAL A 11 19.50 -7.37 19.72
C VAL A 11 19.12 -8.83 19.54
N ASP A 12 19.35 -9.63 20.58
CA ASP A 12 18.98 -11.04 20.62
C ASP A 12 17.53 -11.24 21.09
N HIS A 13 17.04 -10.26 21.86
CA HIS A 13 15.73 -10.27 22.51
C HIS A 13 15.02 -8.95 22.22
N LEU A 14 13.99 -8.96 21.37
CA LEU A 14 13.31 -7.73 20.94
C LEU A 14 11.85 -7.71 21.37
N PHE A 15 11.53 -6.83 22.31
CA PHE A 15 10.15 -6.55 22.68
C PHE A 15 9.51 -5.63 21.64
N LEU A 16 8.38 -6.05 21.08
CA LEU A 16 7.60 -5.34 20.07
C LEU A 16 6.20 -5.11 20.61
N LEU A 17 5.81 -3.85 20.78
CA LEU A 17 4.47 -3.49 21.25
C LEU A 17 3.50 -3.53 20.07
N ILE A 18 2.53 -4.43 20.10
CA ILE A 18 1.59 -4.63 18.99
C ILE A 18 0.44 -3.62 19.13
N GLY A 19 0.24 -2.84 18.07
CA GLY A 19 -0.95 -2.00 17.88
C GLY A 19 -1.74 -2.45 16.66
N GLU A 20 -2.65 -1.60 16.17
CA GLU A 20 -3.46 -1.88 14.99
C GLU A 20 -2.65 -2.03 13.70
N ASN A 21 -1.56 -1.25 13.55
CA ASN A 21 -0.65 -1.31 12.41
C ASN A 21 0.54 -2.26 12.73
N PRO A 22 0.65 -3.43 12.07
CA PRO A 22 1.74 -4.38 12.31
C PRO A 22 3.02 -4.05 11.53
N LEU A 23 2.96 -3.16 10.53
CA LEU A 23 4.10 -2.86 9.66
C LEU A 23 5.32 -2.32 10.42
N PRO A 24 5.20 -1.39 11.38
CA PRO A 24 6.35 -0.91 12.15
C PRO A 24 7.09 -2.02 12.91
N ASN A 25 6.34 -2.96 13.48
CA ASN A 25 6.90 -4.10 14.21
C ASN A 25 7.59 -5.08 13.27
N TYR A 26 7.05 -5.31 12.07
CA TYR A 26 7.74 -6.07 11.03
C TYR A 26 9.07 -5.42 10.65
N VAL A 27 9.05 -4.11 10.37
CA VAL A 27 10.26 -3.33 10.02
C VAL A 27 11.30 -3.41 11.14
N ALA A 28 10.90 -3.21 12.40
CA ALA A 28 11.79 -3.33 13.55
C ALA A 28 12.39 -4.74 13.68
N ALA A 29 11.57 -5.79 13.55
CA ALA A 29 12.03 -7.17 13.59
C ALA A 29 13.05 -7.50 12.49
N LYS A 30 12.85 -6.99 11.27
CA LYS A 30 13.78 -7.24 10.15
C LYS A 30 15.09 -6.47 10.28
N LEU A 31 15.09 -5.30 10.90
CA LEU A 31 16.27 -4.42 10.97
C LEU A 31 17.07 -4.56 12.26
N LEU A 32 16.42 -4.84 13.40
CA LEU A 32 17.02 -4.78 14.73
C LEU A 32 17.12 -6.13 15.43
N LEU A 33 16.62 -7.23 14.87
CA LEU A 33 16.78 -8.55 15.45
C LEU A 33 18.01 -9.24 14.84
N ASN A 34 18.85 -9.84 15.69
CA ASN A 34 19.92 -10.73 15.25
C ASN A 34 19.35 -12.00 14.60
N ASP A 35 20.18 -12.66 13.78
CA ASP A 35 19.86 -14.00 13.30
C ASP A 35 19.77 -14.98 14.48
N GLY A 36 18.66 -15.73 14.55
CA GLY A 36 18.35 -16.58 15.71
C GLY A 36 17.81 -15.85 16.94
N GLY A 37 17.69 -14.52 16.92
CA GLY A 37 17.06 -13.77 18.02
C GLY A 37 15.55 -14.04 18.16
N THR A 38 15.02 -13.72 19.34
CA THR A 38 13.63 -13.93 19.74
C THR A 38 12.87 -12.61 19.81
N PRO A 39 11.84 -12.40 18.98
CA PRO A 39 10.90 -11.30 19.17
C PRO A 39 9.79 -11.68 20.15
N TYR A 40 9.51 -10.77 21.09
CA TYR A 40 8.42 -10.84 22.06
C TYR A 40 7.31 -9.89 21.62
N LEU A 41 6.23 -10.44 21.08
CA LEU A 41 5.09 -9.67 20.58
C LEU A 41 4.13 -9.41 21.75
N VAL A 42 4.23 -8.22 22.34
CA VAL A 42 3.39 -7.80 23.46
C VAL A 42 2.08 -7.24 22.91
N HIS A 43 0.99 -7.96 23.14
CA HIS A 43 -0.31 -7.67 22.54
C HIS A 43 -1.43 -7.65 23.59
N THR A 44 -2.58 -7.18 23.17
CA THR A 44 -3.83 -7.06 23.95
C THR A 44 -4.84 -8.06 23.42
N ALA A 45 -6.04 -8.11 24.00
CA ALA A 45 -7.15 -8.88 23.42
C ALA A 45 -7.51 -8.37 22.01
N ASP A 46 -7.55 -7.05 21.82
CA ASP A 46 -7.90 -6.42 20.53
C ASP A 46 -6.82 -6.58 19.44
N THR A 47 -5.56 -6.81 19.83
CA THR A 47 -4.41 -6.86 18.91
C THR A 47 -3.83 -8.27 18.73
N VAL A 48 -4.51 -9.30 19.27
CA VAL A 48 -4.04 -10.70 19.23
C VAL A 48 -3.92 -11.24 17.81
N GLU A 49 -4.84 -10.88 16.91
CA GLU A 49 -4.84 -11.37 15.53
C GLU A 49 -3.70 -10.76 14.72
N GLN A 50 -3.40 -9.47 14.94
CA GLN A 50 -2.23 -8.79 14.37
C GLN A 50 -0.94 -9.44 14.87
N ALA A 51 -0.85 -9.76 16.17
CA ALA A 51 0.30 -10.41 16.77
C ALA A 51 0.53 -11.83 16.20
N LYS A 52 -0.51 -12.66 16.13
CA LYS A 52 -0.44 -14.01 15.52
C LYS A 52 -0.03 -13.94 14.05
N ARG A 53 -0.56 -12.97 13.31
CA ARG A 53 -0.23 -12.81 11.90
C ARG A 53 1.22 -12.42 11.69
N LEU A 54 1.72 -11.46 12.45
CA LEU A 54 3.13 -11.09 12.44
C LEU A 54 4.01 -12.27 12.87
N GLN A 55 3.61 -13.02 13.90
CA GLN A 55 4.30 -14.24 14.33
C GLN A 55 4.44 -15.24 13.17
N ASN A 56 3.36 -15.56 12.47
CA ASN A 56 3.37 -16.50 11.35
C ASN A 56 4.28 -16.02 10.22
N ILE A 57 4.22 -14.73 9.89
CA ILE A 57 5.08 -14.12 8.87
C ILE A 57 6.55 -14.23 9.27
N LEU A 58 6.91 -13.85 10.50
CA LEU A 58 8.30 -13.88 10.96
C LEU A 58 8.86 -15.31 11.04
N LYS A 59 8.04 -16.28 11.46
CA LYS A 59 8.41 -17.70 11.45
C LYS A 59 8.65 -18.23 10.04
N SER A 60 7.79 -17.86 9.08
CA SER A 60 7.89 -18.32 7.68
C SER A 60 9.14 -17.81 6.94
N GLU A 61 9.71 -16.69 7.37
CA GLU A 61 10.85 -16.04 6.72
C GLU A 61 12.21 -16.36 7.38
N SER A 62 12.21 -17.13 8.46
CA SER A 62 13.44 -17.42 9.18
C SER A 62 14.06 -18.73 8.69
N ASN A 63 15.33 -18.67 8.28
CA ASN A 63 16.11 -19.86 7.92
C ASN A 63 16.50 -20.69 9.16
N SER A 64 16.40 -20.10 10.35
CA SER A 64 16.55 -20.77 11.65
C SER A 64 15.19 -20.83 12.35
N SER A 65 14.98 -21.82 13.22
CA SER A 65 13.77 -21.92 14.04
C SER A 65 13.72 -20.74 15.03
N LYS A 66 13.20 -19.59 14.59
CA LYS A 66 12.99 -18.43 15.44
C LYS A 66 11.81 -18.72 16.35
N ASP A 67 12.09 -18.84 17.64
CA ASP A 67 11.04 -18.71 18.64
C ASP A 67 10.53 -17.27 18.57
N VAL A 68 9.27 -17.13 18.16
CA VAL A 68 8.53 -15.87 18.24
C VAL A 68 7.48 -16.07 19.30
N GLU A 69 7.58 -15.32 20.39
CA GLU A 69 6.74 -15.48 21.57
C GLU A 69 5.64 -14.42 21.63
N LEU A 70 4.41 -14.84 21.92
CA LEU A 70 3.29 -13.95 22.20
C LEU A 70 3.24 -13.67 23.71
N ARG A 71 3.08 -12.40 24.08
CA ARG A 71 2.94 -11.96 25.47
C ARG A 71 1.62 -11.18 25.59
N SER A 72 0.62 -11.79 26.23
CA SER A 72 -0.72 -11.21 26.32
C SER A 72 -0.83 -10.30 27.53
N LEU A 73 -1.30 -9.08 27.30
CA LEU A 73 -1.79 -8.16 28.32
C LEU A 73 -3.30 -8.31 28.55
N ASN A 74 -3.99 -9.18 27.80
CA ASN A 74 -5.46 -9.27 27.79
C ASN A 74 -6.07 -7.86 27.60
N ASP A 75 -6.99 -7.45 28.47
CA ASP A 75 -7.69 -6.15 28.44
C ASP A 75 -6.99 -5.07 29.31
N TYR A 76 -5.70 -5.26 29.61
CA TYR A 76 -4.93 -4.40 30.52
C TYR A 76 -3.96 -3.46 29.80
N GLU A 77 -4.26 -3.05 28.57
CA GLU A 77 -3.39 -2.20 27.75
C GLU A 77 -3.20 -0.77 28.28
N SER A 78 -4.02 -0.38 29.27
CA SER A 78 -3.93 0.90 29.98
C SER A 78 -3.57 0.76 31.46
N ASP A 79 -3.30 -0.47 31.94
CA ASP A 79 -2.98 -0.72 33.34
C ASP A 79 -1.47 -0.88 33.56
N ALA A 80 -0.89 0.11 34.23
CA ALA A 80 0.54 0.16 34.51
C ALA A 80 1.07 -1.07 35.25
N TYR A 81 0.31 -1.61 36.20
CA TYR A 81 0.76 -2.73 37.03
C TYR A 81 0.86 -4.01 36.20
N HIS A 82 -0.16 -4.29 35.40
CA HIS A 82 -0.22 -5.50 34.57
C HIS A 82 0.83 -5.45 33.46
N ILE A 83 0.98 -4.31 32.78
CA ILE A 83 2.01 -4.11 31.75
C ILE A 83 3.41 -4.35 32.34
N GLN A 84 3.70 -3.76 33.49
CA GLN A 84 5.03 -3.91 34.12
C GLN A 84 5.27 -5.33 34.64
N THR A 85 4.22 -6.02 35.09
CA THR A 85 4.34 -7.39 35.60
C THR A 85 4.68 -8.35 34.46
N GLU A 86 3.90 -8.33 33.39
CA GLU A 86 4.07 -9.21 32.23
C GLU A 86 5.46 -9.06 31.58
N ILE A 87 5.91 -7.81 31.39
CA ILE A 87 7.22 -7.52 30.81
C ILE A 87 8.34 -7.96 31.74
N ARG A 88 8.21 -7.72 33.05
CA ARG A 88 9.23 -8.06 34.04
C ARG A 88 9.40 -9.55 34.20
N GLU A 89 8.29 -10.30 34.28
CA GLU A 89 8.33 -11.76 34.33
C GLU A 89 9.12 -12.33 33.16
N LYS A 90 8.87 -11.81 31.95
CA LYS A 90 9.63 -12.27 30.78
C LYS A 90 11.09 -11.83 30.84
N LEU A 91 11.35 -10.59 31.22
CA LEU A 91 12.70 -10.05 31.34
C LEU A 91 13.57 -10.86 32.33
N GLU A 92 13.02 -11.29 33.46
CA GLU A 92 13.70 -12.12 34.48
C GLU A 92 14.02 -13.54 33.97
N SER A 93 13.29 -14.03 32.97
CA SER A 93 13.56 -15.31 32.32
C SER A 93 14.77 -15.28 31.37
N ILE A 94 15.12 -14.10 30.83
CA ILE A 94 16.23 -13.92 29.89
C ILE A 94 17.56 -13.94 30.65
N LYS A 95 18.44 -14.91 30.32
CA LYS A 95 19.72 -15.10 31.03
C LYS A 95 20.94 -14.48 30.35
N SER A 96 20.86 -14.25 29.04
CA SER A 96 21.96 -13.71 28.24
C SER A 96 21.44 -13.11 26.94
N GLY A 97 22.28 -12.31 26.28
CA GLY A 97 21.96 -11.63 25.03
C GLY A 97 21.58 -10.16 25.22
N LYS A 98 21.69 -9.39 24.14
CA LYS A 98 21.27 -7.99 24.09
C LYS A 98 19.76 -7.91 24.05
N ILE A 99 19.20 -6.96 24.79
CA ILE A 99 17.76 -6.74 24.89
C ILE A 99 17.41 -5.40 24.27
N GLY A 100 16.30 -5.36 23.54
CA GLY A 100 15.76 -4.13 22.99
C GLY A 100 14.25 -4.04 23.09
N LEU A 101 13.76 -2.81 22.98
CA LEU A 101 12.35 -2.47 22.88
C LEU A 101 12.15 -1.62 21.63
N ASN A 102 11.21 -2.02 20.78
CA ASN A 102 10.61 -1.11 19.81
C ASN A 102 9.22 -0.69 20.31
N TYR A 103 9.07 0.60 20.59
CA TYR A 103 7.85 1.16 21.17
C TYR A 103 7.05 2.01 20.18
N THR A 104 7.13 1.69 18.87
CA THR A 104 6.33 2.39 17.85
C THR A 104 4.84 2.06 17.98
N GLY A 105 4.52 0.80 18.22
CA GLY A 105 3.14 0.31 18.35
C GLY A 105 2.64 0.26 19.79
N GLY A 106 1.49 -0.38 19.97
CA GLY A 106 0.78 -0.41 21.24
C GLY A 106 0.19 0.94 21.65
N THR A 107 -0.47 0.96 22.80
CA THR A 107 -0.99 2.21 23.38
C THR A 107 0.15 3.05 23.95
N LYS A 108 -0.14 4.33 24.24
CA LYS A 108 0.80 5.20 24.97
C LYS A 108 1.14 4.66 26.36
N ALA A 109 0.18 4.03 27.02
CA ALA A 109 0.38 3.40 28.33
C ALA A 109 1.32 2.19 28.22
N MET A 110 1.10 1.31 27.22
CA MET A 110 2.02 0.21 26.90
C MET A 110 3.43 0.72 26.68
N SER A 111 3.60 1.72 25.81
CA SER A 111 4.92 2.31 25.50
C SER A 111 5.61 2.85 26.75
N THR A 112 4.91 3.67 27.54
CA THR A 112 5.45 4.31 28.73
C THR A 112 5.87 3.28 29.79
N HIS A 113 4.99 2.31 30.07
CA HIS A 113 5.23 1.33 31.14
C HIS A 113 6.18 0.21 30.71
N ALA A 114 6.21 -0.16 29.43
CA ALA A 114 7.24 -1.04 28.88
C ALA A 114 8.62 -0.38 28.95
N TYR A 115 8.74 0.85 28.45
CA TYR A 115 10.01 1.59 28.50
C TYR A 115 10.52 1.67 29.93
N ARG A 116 9.68 2.12 30.87
CA ARG A 116 10.04 2.20 32.30
C ARG A 116 10.47 0.84 32.86
N THR A 117 9.75 -0.24 32.55
CA THR A 117 10.05 -1.58 33.06
C THR A 117 11.39 -2.10 32.56
N LEU A 118 11.71 -1.92 31.28
CA LEU A 118 13.00 -2.36 30.74
C LEU A 118 14.14 -1.46 31.24
N PHE A 119 13.89 -0.16 31.36
CA PHE A 119 14.89 0.83 31.75
C PHE A 119 15.30 0.71 33.22
N TYR A 120 14.36 0.39 34.13
CA TYR A 120 14.62 0.28 35.56
C TYR A 120 14.42 -1.12 36.12
N GLU A 121 15.42 -1.59 36.87
CA GLU A 121 15.33 -2.73 37.77
C GLU A 121 14.77 -2.29 39.13
N GLU A 122 13.67 -2.90 39.57
CA GLU A 122 13.12 -2.67 40.90
C GLU A 122 13.90 -3.52 41.92
N ILE A 123 14.61 -2.86 42.83
CA ILE A 123 15.35 -3.52 43.90
C ILE A 123 14.40 -3.70 45.08
N LYS A 124 14.02 -4.96 45.33
CA LYS A 124 13.23 -5.33 46.52
C LYS A 124 14.14 -5.36 47.74
N ASP A 125 14.21 -4.25 48.46
CA ASP A 125 14.81 -4.22 49.79
C ASP A 125 13.82 -4.84 50.80
N LYS A 126 14.19 -5.94 51.46
CA LYS A 126 13.35 -6.61 52.47
C LYS A 126 13.17 -5.78 53.74
N THR A 127 13.95 -4.71 53.91
CA THR A 127 14.00 -3.87 55.11
C THR A 127 13.34 -2.49 54.95
N TYR A 128 13.11 -2.01 53.72
CA TYR A 128 12.49 -0.70 53.47
C TYR A 128 11.11 -0.84 52.82
N LYS A 129 10.15 0.00 53.25
CA LYS A 129 8.82 0.10 52.62
C LYS A 129 8.87 0.72 51.22
N ASP A 130 9.94 1.46 50.90
CA ASP A 130 10.08 2.20 49.65
C ASP A 130 10.82 1.38 48.59
N LYS A 131 10.26 1.39 47.37
CA LYS A 131 10.86 0.75 46.20
C LYS A 131 12.04 1.58 45.72
N THR A 132 13.23 0.98 45.66
CA THR A 132 14.39 1.59 45.00
C THR A 132 14.52 1.05 43.58
N TYR A 133 15.01 1.90 42.68
CA TYR A 133 15.16 1.56 41.26
C TYR A 133 16.60 1.78 40.81
N LYS A 134 17.13 0.84 40.04
CA LYS A 134 18.44 0.95 39.40
C LYS A 134 18.28 0.93 37.89
N LYS A 135 18.94 1.84 37.19
CA LYS A 135 18.96 1.86 35.73
C LYS A 135 19.66 0.61 35.20
N ARG A 136 19.06 -0.04 34.20
CA ARG A 136 19.68 -1.12 33.44
C ARG A 136 20.55 -0.52 32.33
N GLU A 137 21.73 -1.08 32.18
CA GLU A 137 22.67 -0.73 31.11
C GLU A 137 22.51 -1.68 29.92
N GLY A 138 22.82 -1.19 28.71
CA GLY A 138 22.89 -2.03 27.51
C GLY A 138 21.54 -2.40 26.87
N ILE A 139 20.43 -1.77 27.28
CA ILE A 139 19.14 -1.93 26.61
C ILE A 139 19.06 -0.99 25.39
N THR A 140 18.63 -1.54 24.24
CA THR A 140 18.41 -0.74 23.02
C THR A 140 16.95 -0.32 22.90
N PHE A 141 16.69 0.98 22.99
CA PHE A 141 15.36 1.55 22.82
C PHE A 141 15.22 2.12 21.40
N SER A 142 14.12 1.81 20.72
CA SER A 142 13.90 2.24 19.35
C SER A 142 12.44 2.55 19.03
N TYR A 143 12.23 3.36 18.00
CA TYR A 143 10.92 3.55 17.37
C TYR A 143 11.10 3.96 15.90
N LEU A 144 10.08 3.68 15.10
CA LEU A 144 10.03 4.01 13.68
C LEU A 144 9.37 5.37 13.48
N ASP A 145 10.09 6.30 12.84
CA ASP A 145 9.52 7.56 12.36
C ASP A 145 9.00 7.33 10.93
N ALA A 146 7.71 7.00 10.83
CA ALA A 146 6.97 6.76 9.57
C ALA A 146 7.01 7.96 8.59
N ARG A 147 7.18 9.19 9.09
CA ARG A 147 7.20 10.40 8.25
C ARG A 147 8.56 10.57 7.59
N LYS A 148 9.63 10.27 8.33
CA LYS A 148 11.00 10.41 7.85
C LYS A 148 11.60 9.13 7.30
N LEU A 149 10.94 7.98 7.47
CA LEU A 149 11.47 6.66 7.10
C LEU A 149 12.79 6.37 7.80
N GLU A 150 12.79 6.60 9.12
CA GLU A 150 13.97 6.47 9.97
C GLU A 150 13.66 5.54 11.13
N MET A 151 14.56 4.60 11.41
CA MET A 151 14.60 3.94 12.71
C MET A 151 15.36 4.86 13.67
N CYS A 152 14.68 5.32 14.70
CA CYS A 152 15.28 6.13 15.75
C CYS A 152 15.77 5.23 16.88
N ILE A 153 17.04 5.36 17.28
CA ILE A 153 17.58 4.74 18.49
C ILE A 153 17.64 5.79 19.57
N ASP A 154 16.91 5.55 20.65
CA ASP A 154 16.74 6.49 21.74
C ASP A 154 17.95 6.50 22.69
N ARG A 155 18.25 7.67 23.25
CA ARG A 155 19.37 7.88 24.18
C ARG A 155 18.95 8.94 25.19
N GLU A 156 19.06 8.63 26.47
CA GLU A 156 18.67 9.57 27.55
C GLU A 156 19.58 10.80 27.60
N ASP A 157 20.89 10.57 27.55
CA ASP A 157 21.89 11.62 27.78
C ASP A 157 22.41 12.25 26.48
N ASN A 158 21.83 11.93 25.33
CA ASN A 158 22.27 12.40 24.01
C ASN A 158 21.11 12.50 23.04
N GLU A 159 21.27 13.22 21.93
CA GLU A 159 20.26 13.19 20.86
C GLU A 159 20.01 11.77 20.34
N ARG A 160 18.77 11.44 19.97
CA ARG A 160 18.47 10.17 19.31
C ARG A 160 19.32 9.96 18.06
N ILE A 161 19.73 8.73 17.81
CA ILE A 161 20.39 8.36 16.54
C ILE A 161 19.30 8.08 15.51
N ARG A 162 19.48 8.59 14.29
CA ARG A 162 18.51 8.44 13.20
C ARG A 162 19.12 7.61 12.09
N LEU A 163 18.59 6.42 11.86
CA LEU A 163 19.04 5.51 10.82
C LEU A 163 18.03 5.53 9.67
N LYS A 164 18.44 6.04 8.51
CA LYS A 164 17.57 6.11 7.34
C LYS A 164 17.32 4.72 6.78
N ILE A 165 16.04 4.37 6.57
CA ILE A 165 15.66 3.12 5.91
C ILE A 165 15.52 3.42 4.43
N LYS A 166 16.58 3.17 3.68
CA LYS A 166 16.58 3.32 2.21
C LYS A 166 15.76 2.19 1.57
N PRO A 167 15.18 2.41 0.37
CA PRO A 167 14.34 1.40 -0.29
C PRO A 167 15.00 0.04 -0.50
N ASP A 168 16.31 0.03 -0.78
CA ASP A 168 17.13 -1.17 -0.99
C ASP A 168 17.44 -1.95 0.29
N ILE A 169 17.32 -1.32 1.47
CA ILE A 169 17.62 -1.97 2.76
C ILE A 169 16.52 -2.95 3.15
N LEU A 170 15.25 -2.60 2.90
CA LEU A 170 14.11 -3.44 3.24
C LEU A 170 13.05 -3.38 2.12
N PRO A 171 13.29 -4.07 1.00
CA PRO A 171 12.30 -4.22 -0.06
C PRO A 171 11.20 -5.20 0.36
N VAL A 172 9.95 -4.74 0.39
CA VAL A 172 8.78 -5.55 0.74
C VAL A 172 7.79 -5.57 -0.43
N LYS A 173 7.35 -6.75 -0.82
CA LYS A 173 6.37 -6.94 -1.91
C LYS A 173 4.94 -6.59 -1.46
N LEU A 174 4.06 -6.27 -2.42
CA LEU A 174 2.67 -5.92 -2.16
C LEU A 174 1.93 -7.00 -1.38
N VAL A 175 2.06 -8.27 -1.83
CA VAL A 175 1.45 -9.42 -1.15
C VAL A 175 1.84 -9.51 0.32
N LYS A 176 3.07 -9.14 0.68
CA LYS A 176 3.55 -9.18 2.07
C LYS A 176 2.97 -8.04 2.89
N ILE A 177 2.90 -6.83 2.33
CA ILE A 177 2.24 -5.69 2.96
C ILE A 177 0.76 -6.02 3.26
N PHE A 178 0.06 -6.61 2.30
CA PHE A 178 -1.34 -7.02 2.48
C PHE A 178 -1.49 -8.15 3.50
N GLN A 179 -0.64 -9.17 3.44
CA GLN A 179 -0.59 -10.22 4.44
C GLN A 179 -0.34 -9.67 5.84
N LEU A 180 0.51 -8.67 6.03
CA LEU A 180 0.68 -8.03 7.34
C LEU A 180 -0.64 -7.42 7.83
N HIS A 181 -1.41 -6.80 6.93
CA HIS A 181 -2.71 -6.19 7.23
C HIS A 181 -3.89 -7.16 7.18
N GLY A 182 -3.67 -8.44 6.89
CA GLY A 182 -4.70 -9.49 6.96
C GLY A 182 -5.55 -9.59 5.73
N LEU A 183 -4.99 -9.11 4.63
CA LEU A 183 -5.60 -9.06 3.32
C LEU A 183 -4.95 -10.12 2.45
N GLU A 184 -5.77 -10.80 1.68
CA GLU A 184 -5.33 -11.76 0.68
C GLU A 184 -5.41 -11.11 -0.70
N LEU A 185 -4.36 -11.35 -1.50
CA LEU A 185 -4.27 -10.84 -2.85
C LEU A 185 -4.57 -11.97 -3.82
N ASP A 186 -5.79 -12.00 -4.34
CA ASP A 186 -6.22 -12.93 -5.38
C ASP A 186 -7.30 -12.24 -6.24
N PRO A 187 -7.13 -12.12 -7.57
CA PRO A 187 -6.05 -12.64 -8.42
C PRO A 187 -4.73 -11.84 -8.35
N LYS A 188 -3.68 -12.37 -9.01
CA LYS A 188 -2.41 -11.66 -9.17
C LYS A 188 -2.60 -10.33 -9.91
N PRO A 189 -1.92 -9.26 -9.49
CA PRO A 189 -2.02 -7.96 -10.14
C PRO A 189 -1.55 -8.01 -11.60
N ILE A 190 -2.18 -7.20 -12.45
CA ILE A 190 -1.76 -7.02 -13.84
C ILE A 190 -0.54 -6.10 -13.87
N GLN A 191 0.55 -6.52 -14.51
CA GLN A 191 1.79 -5.74 -14.62
C GLN A 191 2.07 -5.19 -16.02
N GLN A 192 1.24 -5.55 -17.01
CA GLN A 192 1.38 -5.08 -18.38
C GLN A 192 0.21 -4.17 -18.73
N ALA A 193 0.53 -2.97 -19.20
CA ALA A 193 -0.48 -2.04 -19.70
C ALA A 193 -1.08 -2.55 -21.02
N GLN A 194 -2.40 -2.43 -21.17
CA GLN A 194 -3.06 -2.67 -22.44
C GLN A 194 -3.03 -1.38 -23.26
N LEU A 195 -2.63 -1.50 -24.53
CA LEU A 195 -2.54 -0.40 -25.48
C LEU A 195 -1.72 0.81 -24.96
N PRO A 196 -0.47 0.61 -24.50
CA PRO A 196 0.31 1.65 -23.85
C PRO A 196 0.53 2.89 -24.74
N ASN A 197 0.76 2.70 -26.04
CA ASN A 197 0.94 3.81 -26.98
C ASN A 197 -0.34 4.65 -27.12
N LEU A 198 -1.49 3.99 -27.30
CA LEU A 198 -2.77 4.69 -27.36
C LEU A 198 -3.11 5.38 -26.04
N ALA A 199 -2.78 4.78 -24.90
CA ALA A 199 -2.97 5.39 -23.59
C ALA A 199 -2.13 6.67 -23.42
N ILE A 200 -0.89 6.67 -23.93
CA ILE A 200 -0.01 7.86 -23.97
C ILE A 200 -0.60 8.94 -24.88
N GLU A 201 -1.07 8.59 -26.08
CA GLU A 201 -1.68 9.56 -26.98
C GLU A 201 -2.97 10.17 -26.41
N LEU A 202 -3.79 9.37 -25.72
CA LEU A 202 -4.92 9.88 -24.95
C LEU A 202 -4.45 10.83 -23.85
N ALA A 203 -3.45 10.47 -23.06
CA ALA A 203 -2.92 11.36 -22.03
C ALA A 203 -2.45 12.72 -22.60
N ASN A 204 -1.80 12.71 -23.76
CA ASN A 204 -1.36 13.92 -24.47
C ASN A 204 -2.55 14.77 -24.94
N VAL A 205 -3.56 14.15 -25.56
CA VAL A 205 -4.79 14.82 -26.01
C VAL A 205 -5.52 15.52 -24.86
N PHE A 206 -5.54 14.89 -23.68
CA PHE A 206 -6.19 15.43 -22.50
C PHE A 206 -5.43 16.59 -21.84
N GLN A 207 -4.23 16.95 -22.31
CA GLN A 207 -3.53 18.18 -21.90
C GLN A 207 -4.10 19.44 -22.57
N GLU A 208 -4.83 19.29 -23.68
CA GLU A 208 -5.40 20.39 -24.45
C GLU A 208 -6.93 20.38 -24.37
N GLU A 209 -7.53 21.41 -23.75
CA GLU A 209 -8.99 21.49 -23.52
C GLU A 209 -9.83 21.30 -24.80
N ALA A 210 -9.36 21.86 -25.93
CA ALA A 210 -10.04 21.71 -27.22
C ALA A 210 -10.06 20.26 -27.73
N LYS A 211 -8.94 19.53 -27.60
CA LYS A 211 -8.84 18.13 -28.03
C LYS A 211 -9.56 17.19 -27.06
N GLN A 212 -9.51 17.49 -25.75
CA GLN A 212 -10.32 16.82 -24.74
C GLN A 212 -11.82 16.92 -25.06
N LYS A 213 -12.29 18.11 -25.45
CA LYS A 213 -13.69 18.30 -25.87
C LYS A 213 -14.03 17.49 -27.12
N GLN A 214 -13.14 17.47 -28.13
CA GLN A 214 -13.32 16.63 -29.32
C GLN A 214 -13.45 15.15 -28.96
N TRP A 215 -12.59 14.65 -28.07
CA TRP A 215 -12.68 13.28 -27.56
C TRP A 215 -14.04 13.00 -26.91
N PHE A 216 -14.47 13.84 -25.95
CA PHE A 216 -15.74 13.62 -25.27
C PHE A 216 -16.94 13.75 -26.19
N ASP A 217 -16.93 14.71 -27.13
CA ASP A 217 -18.00 14.90 -28.10
C ASP A 217 -18.13 13.69 -29.02
N TRP A 218 -17.01 13.14 -29.50
CA TRP A 218 -17.01 11.90 -30.28
C TRP A 218 -17.44 10.70 -29.43
N TYR A 219 -16.84 10.52 -28.26
CA TYR A 219 -17.09 9.36 -27.41
C TYR A 219 -18.56 9.28 -26.97
N GLN A 220 -19.12 10.40 -26.50
CA GLN A 220 -20.51 10.45 -26.01
C GLN A 220 -21.53 10.47 -27.14
N ASN A 221 -21.29 11.24 -28.21
CA ASN A 221 -22.32 11.48 -29.24
C ASN A 221 -22.17 10.58 -30.48
N ILE A 222 -21.07 9.84 -30.63
CA ILE A 222 -20.88 8.92 -31.76
C ILE A 222 -20.68 7.52 -31.22
N PHE A 223 -19.62 7.27 -30.46
CA PHE A 223 -19.29 5.91 -30.01
C PHE A 223 -20.36 5.33 -29.09
N CYS A 224 -20.78 6.05 -28.05
CA CYS A 224 -21.78 5.58 -27.09
C CYS A 224 -23.18 5.40 -27.73
N GLN A 225 -23.52 6.18 -28.76
CA GLN A 225 -24.77 5.98 -29.51
C GLN A 225 -24.84 4.60 -30.15
N GLU A 226 -23.71 4.13 -30.69
CA GLU A 226 -23.61 2.82 -31.32
C GLU A 226 -23.31 1.69 -30.33
N ALA A 227 -22.57 1.94 -29.25
CA ALA A 227 -22.09 0.89 -28.35
C ALA A 227 -22.97 0.68 -27.10
N ARG A 228 -23.78 1.66 -26.67
CA ARG A 228 -24.58 1.60 -25.43
C ARG A 228 -26.08 1.61 -25.70
N LYS A 229 -26.84 1.04 -24.78
CA LYS A 229 -28.31 1.16 -24.74
C LYS A 229 -28.68 2.52 -24.15
N LYS A 230 -29.69 3.22 -24.69
CA LYS A 230 -30.25 4.42 -24.04
C LYS A 230 -31.28 4.05 -22.98
N LYS A 231 -31.21 4.71 -21.82
CA LYS A 231 -32.26 4.65 -20.78
C LYS A 231 -33.39 5.61 -21.11
N GLN A 232 -34.56 5.41 -20.49
CA GLN A 232 -35.74 6.28 -20.67
C GLN A 232 -35.49 7.74 -20.28
N ASN A 233 -34.59 7.99 -19.33
CA ASN A 233 -34.20 9.33 -18.88
C ASN A 233 -33.13 9.99 -19.78
N GLY A 234 -32.80 9.41 -20.93
CA GLY A 234 -31.80 9.92 -21.87
C GLY A 234 -30.34 9.62 -21.52
N SER A 235 -30.06 9.07 -20.34
CA SER A 235 -28.70 8.68 -19.95
C SER A 235 -28.27 7.35 -20.59
N TRP A 236 -26.96 7.12 -20.67
CA TRP A 236 -26.42 5.86 -21.15
C TRP A 236 -26.65 4.72 -20.16
N GLY A 237 -27.15 3.61 -20.68
CA GLY A 237 -27.31 2.35 -19.97
C GLY A 237 -26.12 1.42 -20.14
N GLU A 238 -26.40 0.12 -20.05
CA GLU A 238 -25.41 -0.93 -20.25
C GLU A 238 -24.87 -0.94 -21.69
N TRP A 239 -23.68 -1.52 -21.84
CA TRP A 239 -23.13 -1.90 -23.14
C TRP A 239 -24.09 -2.84 -23.87
N LYS A 240 -24.12 -2.76 -25.21
CA LYS A 240 -24.83 -3.74 -26.06
C LYS A 240 -24.20 -5.14 -25.89
N SER A 241 -24.91 -6.19 -26.32
CA SER A 241 -24.39 -7.56 -26.28
C SER A 241 -23.15 -7.70 -27.17
N GLU A 242 -22.30 -8.69 -26.91
CA GLU A 242 -21.10 -8.97 -27.72
C GLU A 242 -21.41 -9.09 -29.23
N THR A 243 -22.53 -9.73 -29.59
CA THR A 243 -22.99 -9.85 -30.98
C THR A 243 -23.25 -8.50 -31.63
N SER A 244 -23.97 -7.61 -30.94
CA SER A 244 -24.27 -6.26 -31.43
C SER A 244 -23.05 -5.33 -31.38
N LEU A 245 -22.18 -5.49 -30.37
CA LEU A 245 -20.93 -4.72 -30.29
C LEU A 245 -20.02 -5.06 -31.48
N LYS A 246 -19.96 -6.32 -31.91
CA LYS A 246 -19.16 -6.71 -33.07
C LYS A 246 -19.53 -5.98 -34.36
N GLU A 247 -20.78 -5.58 -34.50
CA GLU A 247 -21.30 -4.85 -35.67
C GLU A 247 -21.06 -3.33 -35.58
N VAL A 248 -20.56 -2.83 -34.44
CA VAL A 248 -20.30 -1.40 -34.25
C VAL A 248 -19.13 -0.96 -35.12
N SER A 249 -19.42 0.02 -35.98
CA SER A 249 -18.45 0.76 -36.77
C SER A 249 -18.76 2.25 -36.69
N THR A 250 -17.77 3.08 -36.39
CA THR A 250 -17.98 4.51 -36.08
C THR A 250 -17.01 5.42 -36.82
N CYS A 251 -17.53 6.54 -37.33
CA CYS A 251 -16.75 7.56 -38.03
C CYS A 251 -15.76 8.28 -37.11
N LEU A 252 -14.55 8.58 -37.61
CA LEU A 252 -13.45 9.19 -36.85
C LEU A 252 -13.24 10.69 -37.13
N GLU A 253 -14.04 11.32 -37.99
CA GLU A 253 -13.83 12.71 -38.45
C GLU A 253 -13.74 13.76 -37.32
N LYS A 254 -14.43 13.52 -36.20
CA LYS A 254 -14.47 14.46 -35.06
C LYS A 254 -13.41 14.19 -33.99
N LEU A 255 -12.59 13.15 -34.15
CA LEU A 255 -11.52 12.82 -33.21
C LEU A 255 -10.25 13.64 -33.49
N PRO A 256 -9.43 13.89 -32.46
CA PRO A 256 -8.06 14.38 -32.66
C PRO A 256 -7.27 13.43 -33.59
N LYS A 257 -6.48 14.00 -34.51
CA LYS A 257 -5.76 13.23 -35.54
C LYS A 257 -4.76 12.24 -34.94
N GLU A 258 -4.21 12.58 -33.79
CA GLU A 258 -3.27 11.76 -33.01
C GLU A 258 -3.95 10.46 -32.55
N ILE A 259 -5.20 10.53 -32.09
CA ILE A 259 -5.98 9.34 -31.70
C ILE A 259 -6.34 8.50 -32.93
N VAL A 260 -6.71 9.15 -34.04
CA VAL A 260 -6.97 8.43 -35.30
C VAL A 260 -5.71 7.68 -35.75
N ALA A 261 -4.54 8.31 -35.69
CA ALA A 261 -3.27 7.68 -36.01
C ALA A 261 -2.97 6.50 -35.07
N ALA A 262 -3.19 6.66 -33.76
CA ALA A 262 -3.00 5.60 -32.78
C ALA A 262 -3.95 4.40 -33.00
N PHE A 263 -5.24 4.64 -33.28
CA PHE A 263 -6.17 3.56 -33.66
C PHE A 263 -5.74 2.81 -34.93
N ASN A 264 -5.19 3.53 -35.92
CA ASN A 264 -4.65 2.89 -37.13
C ASN A 264 -3.44 2.00 -36.82
N GLN A 265 -2.53 2.45 -35.93
CA GLN A 265 -1.36 1.67 -35.52
C GLN A 265 -1.77 0.36 -34.82
N GLU A 266 -2.84 0.38 -34.03
CA GLU A 266 -3.39 -0.81 -33.36
C GLU A 266 -4.27 -1.67 -34.30
N SER A 267 -4.36 -1.33 -35.60
CA SER A 267 -5.17 -2.04 -36.60
C SER A 267 -6.67 -2.08 -36.28
N PHE A 268 -7.21 -1.03 -35.65
CA PHE A 268 -8.64 -0.94 -35.30
C PHE A 268 -9.51 -0.26 -36.38
N VAL A 269 -8.86 0.31 -37.39
CA VAL A 269 -9.50 1.17 -38.39
C VAL A 269 -9.63 0.44 -39.72
N THR A 270 -10.81 0.52 -40.31
CA THR A 270 -11.14 -0.05 -41.62
C THR A 270 -10.65 0.83 -42.77
N SER A 271 -10.68 0.30 -44.00
CA SER A 271 -10.25 1.05 -45.21
C SER A 271 -11.07 2.30 -45.49
N ASP A 272 -12.30 2.39 -44.99
CA ASP A 272 -13.18 3.56 -45.06
C ASP A 272 -13.02 4.51 -43.85
N SER A 273 -11.92 4.39 -43.09
CA SER A 273 -11.56 5.28 -41.97
C SER A 273 -12.57 5.26 -40.80
N GLN A 274 -13.13 4.10 -40.49
CA GLN A 274 -14.00 3.90 -39.33
C GLN A 274 -13.32 3.04 -38.25
N LEU A 275 -13.56 3.33 -36.97
CA LEU A 275 -13.23 2.43 -35.88
C LEU A 275 -14.23 1.26 -35.89
N SER A 276 -13.73 0.04 -36.07
CA SER A 276 -14.54 -1.17 -36.12
C SER A 276 -14.22 -2.09 -34.95
N LEU A 277 -15.25 -2.42 -34.15
CA LEU A 277 -15.09 -3.39 -33.07
C LEU A 277 -14.84 -4.82 -33.59
N GLN A 278 -15.20 -5.12 -34.84
CA GLN A 278 -14.81 -6.36 -35.47
C GLN A 278 -13.29 -6.45 -35.67
N GLU A 279 -12.64 -5.35 -36.06
CA GLU A 279 -11.17 -5.31 -36.19
C GLU A 279 -10.50 -5.38 -34.82
N VAL A 280 -11.02 -4.66 -33.81
CA VAL A 280 -10.56 -4.79 -32.42
C VAL A 280 -10.62 -6.24 -31.94
N GLN A 281 -11.72 -6.96 -32.22
CA GLN A 281 -11.85 -8.38 -31.84
C GLN A 281 -10.73 -9.26 -32.43
N LYS A 282 -10.32 -9.01 -33.68
CA LYS A 282 -9.29 -9.81 -34.36
C LYS A 282 -7.90 -9.66 -33.74
N THR A 283 -7.64 -8.55 -33.03
CA THR A 283 -6.36 -8.32 -32.36
C THR A 283 -6.17 -9.20 -31.13
N GLU A 284 -7.24 -9.77 -30.57
CA GLU A 284 -7.26 -10.59 -29.36
C GLU A 284 -6.68 -9.89 -28.10
N ILE A 285 -6.45 -8.58 -28.15
CA ILE A 285 -5.92 -7.78 -27.02
C ILE A 285 -6.90 -7.81 -25.83
N PHE A 286 -8.20 -7.83 -26.12
CA PHE A 286 -9.27 -7.90 -25.13
C PHE A 286 -10.03 -9.23 -25.25
N LYS A 287 -10.25 -9.88 -24.09
CA LYS A 287 -11.04 -11.13 -24.01
C LYS A 287 -12.50 -10.94 -24.46
N LYS A 288 -13.04 -9.74 -24.33
CA LYS A 288 -14.43 -9.35 -24.63
C LYS A 288 -14.44 -7.94 -25.20
N LEU A 289 -15.31 -7.67 -26.17
CA LEU A 289 -15.43 -6.32 -26.73
C LEU A 289 -15.87 -5.31 -25.68
N LYS A 290 -16.69 -5.74 -24.72
CA LYS A 290 -17.05 -4.91 -23.57
C LYS A 290 -15.84 -4.36 -22.81
N HIS A 291 -14.75 -5.12 -22.67
CA HIS A 291 -13.55 -4.63 -21.97
C HIS A 291 -12.84 -3.52 -22.75
N PHE A 292 -12.84 -3.55 -24.09
CA PHE A 292 -12.34 -2.45 -24.90
C PHE A 292 -13.21 -1.19 -24.75
N CYS A 293 -14.54 -1.37 -24.71
CA CYS A 293 -15.46 -0.26 -24.45
C CYS A 293 -15.21 0.39 -23.08
N GLU A 294 -15.00 -0.41 -22.03
CA GLU A 294 -14.63 0.06 -20.69
C GLU A 294 -13.25 0.73 -20.68
N TRP A 295 -12.31 0.22 -21.46
CA TRP A 295 -11.00 0.84 -21.66
C TRP A 295 -11.13 2.26 -22.23
N LEU A 296 -11.95 2.45 -23.27
CA LEU A 296 -12.24 3.78 -23.82
C LEU A 296 -13.01 4.69 -22.82
N ASP A 297 -13.86 4.12 -21.96
CA ASP A 297 -14.65 4.87 -20.96
C ASP A 297 -13.78 5.47 -19.85
N GLY A 298 -12.60 4.91 -19.60
CA GLY A 298 -11.65 5.51 -18.68
C GLY A 298 -10.52 4.62 -18.17
N LEU A 299 -10.59 3.28 -18.34
CA LEU A 299 -9.51 2.41 -17.85
C LEU A 299 -8.20 2.64 -18.60
N TRP A 300 -8.22 3.28 -19.77
CA TRP A 300 -7.01 3.74 -20.46
C TRP A 300 -6.11 4.58 -19.56
N LEU A 301 -6.67 5.37 -18.64
CA LEU A 301 -5.90 6.22 -17.72
C LEU A 301 -5.14 5.36 -16.72
N GLU A 302 -5.73 4.26 -16.27
CA GLU A 302 -5.10 3.33 -15.34
C GLU A 302 -3.93 2.60 -16.01
N HIS A 303 -4.13 2.16 -17.26
CA HIS A 303 -3.07 1.58 -18.07
C HIS A 303 -1.96 2.58 -18.41
N TYR A 304 -2.29 3.85 -18.67
CA TYR A 304 -1.31 4.92 -18.83
C TYR A 304 -0.45 5.06 -17.56
N VAL A 305 -1.09 5.16 -16.38
CA VAL A 305 -0.37 5.30 -15.11
C VAL A 305 0.46 4.06 -14.81
N LEU A 306 -0.04 2.85 -15.07
CA LEU A 306 0.72 1.61 -14.94
C LEU A 306 1.98 1.63 -15.81
N GLU A 307 1.88 2.11 -17.05
CA GLU A 307 3.03 2.24 -17.95
C GLU A 307 4.05 3.27 -17.42
N GLN A 308 3.58 4.40 -16.86
CA GLN A 308 4.48 5.35 -16.19
C GLN A 308 5.18 4.74 -14.97
N VAL A 309 4.47 3.91 -14.19
CA VAL A 309 5.08 3.16 -13.07
C VAL A 309 6.13 2.20 -13.61
N ASN A 310 5.84 1.44 -14.67
CA ASN A 310 6.76 0.50 -15.31
C ASN A 310 8.09 1.18 -15.73
N HIS A 311 8.02 2.38 -16.32
CA HIS A 311 9.19 3.17 -16.69
C HIS A 311 10.09 3.57 -15.52
N ILE A 312 9.54 3.74 -14.32
CA ILE A 312 10.31 4.17 -13.13
C ILE A 312 10.78 3.02 -12.25
N VAL A 313 10.36 1.77 -12.52
CA VAL A 313 10.62 0.61 -11.64
C VAL A 313 12.10 0.49 -11.29
N HIS A 314 12.96 0.44 -12.31
CA HIS A 314 14.40 0.24 -12.16
C HIS A 314 15.11 1.47 -11.59
N SER A 315 14.71 2.66 -12.01
CA SER A 315 15.37 3.92 -11.63
C SER A 315 15.03 4.37 -10.21
N HIS A 316 13.90 3.90 -9.65
CA HIS A 316 13.40 4.37 -8.34
C HIS A 316 13.26 3.27 -7.29
N LEU A 317 13.79 2.07 -7.54
CA LEU A 317 13.78 0.92 -6.61
C LEU A 317 12.36 0.51 -6.22
N VAL A 318 11.46 0.42 -7.21
CA VAL A 318 10.14 -0.17 -7.00
C VAL A 318 10.31 -1.69 -6.84
N THR A 319 9.79 -2.23 -5.75
CA THR A 319 9.94 -3.66 -5.41
C THR A 319 8.89 -4.52 -6.11
N ASP A 320 7.66 -4.02 -6.17
CA ASP A 320 6.50 -4.74 -6.71
C ASP A 320 5.44 -3.72 -7.12
N TYR A 321 4.62 -4.03 -8.12
CA TYR A 321 3.59 -3.14 -8.63
C TYR A 321 2.50 -3.92 -9.36
N GLY A 322 1.38 -3.26 -9.63
CA GLY A 322 0.38 -3.77 -10.55
C GLY A 322 -0.85 -2.89 -10.64
N LEU A 323 -1.86 -3.43 -11.30
CA LEU A 323 -3.16 -2.84 -11.54
C LEU A 323 -4.28 -3.81 -11.13
N ASN A 324 -5.46 -3.27 -10.82
CA ASN A 324 -6.68 -3.98 -10.40
C ASN A 324 -6.50 -4.83 -9.15
N PHE A 325 -6.27 -4.16 -8.02
CA PHE A 325 -6.23 -4.82 -6.72
C PHE A 325 -7.64 -5.03 -6.20
N GLU A 326 -8.24 -6.17 -6.52
CA GLU A 326 -9.46 -6.63 -5.87
C GLU A 326 -9.09 -7.34 -4.57
N ILE A 327 -9.44 -6.73 -3.44
CA ILE A 327 -9.18 -7.28 -2.13
C ILE A 327 -10.54 -7.58 -1.49
N PRO A 328 -10.89 -8.86 -1.29
CA PRO A 328 -12.13 -9.18 -0.60
C PRO A 328 -12.03 -8.71 0.86
N LEU A 329 -12.98 -7.85 1.27
CA LEU A 329 -13.18 -7.51 2.67
C LEU A 329 -14.28 -8.41 3.23
N LYS A 330 -14.01 -9.03 4.38
CA LYS A 330 -15.04 -9.77 5.12
C LYS A 330 -16.18 -8.80 5.47
N ASP A 331 -17.42 -9.25 5.28
CA ASP A 331 -18.66 -8.53 5.59
C ASP A 331 -19.02 -7.35 4.67
N THR A 332 -18.43 -7.26 3.47
CA THR A 332 -18.85 -6.31 2.42
C THR A 332 -19.13 -7.05 1.11
N GLU A 333 -20.22 -6.69 0.41
CA GLU A 333 -20.57 -7.31 -0.88
C GLU A 333 -19.55 -6.99 -1.99
N ASP A 334 -18.96 -5.78 -1.98
CA ASP A 334 -18.15 -5.27 -3.09
C ASP A 334 -16.63 -5.41 -2.89
N GLY A 335 -16.19 -5.91 -1.73
CA GLY A 335 -14.77 -5.94 -1.38
C GLY A 335 -14.13 -4.55 -1.44
N PHE A 336 -12.87 -4.49 -1.86
CA PHE A 336 -12.09 -3.27 -1.92
C PHE A 336 -11.24 -3.22 -3.19
N GLN A 337 -11.16 -2.06 -3.87
CA GLN A 337 -10.45 -1.89 -5.14
C GLN A 337 -9.48 -0.71 -5.14
N PHE A 338 -8.25 -0.95 -5.62
CA PHE A 338 -7.35 0.11 -6.10
C PHE A 338 -6.98 -0.11 -7.55
N ASP A 339 -6.94 1.01 -8.27
CA ASP A 339 -6.61 1.05 -9.69
C ASP A 339 -5.13 0.64 -9.88
N ILE A 340 -4.18 1.33 -9.23
CA ILE A 340 -2.74 1.00 -9.26
C ILE A 340 -2.15 1.05 -7.86
N ALA A 341 -1.26 0.10 -7.56
CA ALA A 341 -0.44 0.13 -6.36
C ALA A 341 0.97 -0.38 -6.64
N PHE A 342 1.94 0.14 -5.90
CA PHE A 342 3.33 -0.32 -5.93
C PHE A 342 3.99 -0.15 -4.57
N THR A 343 5.10 -0.87 -4.35
CA THR A 343 5.91 -0.73 -3.14
C THR A 343 7.30 -0.20 -3.46
N ARG A 344 7.82 0.63 -2.56
CA ARG A 344 9.21 1.13 -2.59
C ARG A 344 9.79 1.04 -1.19
N GLY A 345 10.81 0.20 -1.01
CA GLY A 345 11.19 -0.26 0.31
C GLY A 345 10.03 -1.02 0.96
N TYR A 346 9.63 -0.60 2.16
CA TYR A 346 8.50 -1.16 2.89
C TYR A 346 7.22 -0.32 2.80
N GLN A 347 7.24 0.79 2.03
CA GLN A 347 6.08 1.65 1.88
C GLN A 347 5.19 1.20 0.73
N LEU A 348 3.87 1.28 0.97
CA LEU A 348 2.84 1.17 -0.06
C LEU A 348 2.57 2.54 -0.71
N PHE A 349 2.49 2.57 -2.02
CA PHE A 349 1.99 3.69 -2.81
C PHE A 349 0.73 3.22 -3.54
N ALA A 350 -0.39 3.91 -3.31
CA ALA A 350 -1.66 3.64 -3.98
C ALA A 350 -2.05 4.84 -4.85
N ILE A 351 -2.49 4.57 -6.08
CA ILE A 351 -2.93 5.59 -7.03
C ILE A 351 -4.37 5.26 -7.43
N SER A 352 -5.26 6.24 -7.26
CA SER A 352 -6.58 6.21 -7.87
C SER A 352 -6.57 7.05 -9.15
N CYS A 353 -7.30 6.61 -10.16
CA CYS A 353 -7.44 7.24 -11.46
C CYS A 353 -8.90 7.69 -11.69
N THR A 354 -9.06 8.81 -12.37
CA THR A 354 -10.39 9.25 -12.82
C THR A 354 -10.32 10.15 -14.04
N THR A 355 -11.07 9.78 -15.09
CA THR A 355 -11.30 10.63 -16.27
C THR A 355 -12.41 11.67 -16.03
N SER A 356 -13.00 11.72 -14.83
CA SER A 356 -13.95 12.76 -14.48
C SER A 356 -13.27 14.12 -14.31
N ASN A 357 -13.93 15.16 -14.82
CA ASN A 357 -13.60 16.56 -14.56
C ASN A 357 -14.44 17.18 -13.42
N ASP A 358 -15.25 16.39 -12.69
CA ASP A 358 -15.96 16.90 -11.53
C ASP A 358 -15.06 16.92 -10.29
N ARG A 359 -14.82 18.12 -9.78
CA ARG A 359 -14.00 18.36 -8.60
C ARG A 359 -14.52 17.63 -7.36
N LYS A 360 -15.84 17.56 -7.16
CA LYS A 360 -16.41 16.90 -5.98
C LYS A 360 -16.15 15.41 -6.01
N LEU A 361 -16.37 14.77 -7.16
CA LEU A 361 -16.05 13.37 -7.37
C LEU A 361 -14.55 13.09 -7.21
N CYS A 362 -13.67 13.92 -7.79
CA CYS A 362 -12.22 13.77 -7.63
C CYS A 362 -11.81 13.83 -6.16
N LYS A 363 -12.33 14.80 -5.40
CA LYS A 363 -12.07 14.91 -3.95
C LYS A 363 -12.54 13.65 -3.21
N SER A 364 -13.74 13.16 -3.51
CA SER A 364 -14.30 11.94 -2.91
C SER A 364 -13.38 10.73 -3.14
N LYS A 365 -12.97 10.50 -4.39
CA LYS A 365 -12.06 9.41 -4.76
C LYS A 365 -10.72 9.50 -4.04
N LEU A 366 -10.15 10.70 -3.89
CA LEU A 366 -8.90 10.90 -3.15
C LEU A 366 -9.05 10.55 -1.65
N PHE A 367 -10.15 10.96 -1.00
CA PHE A 367 -10.38 10.62 0.41
C PHE A 367 -10.57 9.12 0.62
N GLU A 368 -11.33 8.48 -0.26
CA GLU A 368 -11.48 7.04 -0.26
C GLU A 368 -10.12 6.37 -0.42
N ALA A 369 -9.36 6.71 -1.46
CA ALA A 369 -8.04 6.16 -1.70
C ALA A 369 -7.10 6.35 -0.49
N TYR A 370 -7.15 7.52 0.17
CA TYR A 370 -6.37 7.80 1.37
C TYR A 370 -6.69 6.87 2.54
N ILE A 371 -7.98 6.74 2.89
CA ILE A 371 -8.41 5.87 4.01
C ILE A 371 -7.99 4.44 3.74
N ARG A 372 -8.19 3.99 2.50
CA ARG A 372 -7.97 2.62 2.08
C ARG A 372 -6.49 2.27 2.04
N ALA A 373 -5.63 3.15 1.54
CA ALA A 373 -4.20 2.89 1.50
C ALA A 373 -3.63 2.77 2.92
N LYS A 374 -4.15 3.58 3.84
CA LYS A 374 -3.79 3.49 5.27
C LYS A 374 -4.23 2.16 5.90
N GLN A 375 -5.40 1.63 5.55
CA GLN A 375 -5.87 0.32 6.03
C GLN A 375 -4.94 -0.83 5.58
N MET A 376 -4.35 -0.73 4.40
CA MET A 376 -3.56 -1.82 3.80
C MET A 376 -2.05 -1.68 3.95
N GLY A 377 -1.56 -0.46 4.16
CA GLY A 377 -0.14 -0.14 4.17
C GLY A 377 0.31 0.67 5.39
N GLY A 378 -0.59 0.90 6.34
CA GLY A 378 -0.30 1.65 7.56
C GLY A 378 -0.13 3.15 7.35
N ASP A 379 0.40 3.83 8.38
CA ASP A 379 0.69 5.27 8.34
C ASP A 379 1.79 5.65 7.33
N GLU A 380 2.57 4.65 6.91
CA GLU A 380 3.63 4.77 5.92
C GLU A 380 3.13 4.76 4.48
N ALA A 381 1.85 4.40 4.26
CA ALA A 381 1.26 4.44 2.94
C ALA A 381 1.25 5.86 2.35
N ARG A 382 1.34 5.94 1.02
CA ARG A 382 1.27 7.18 0.25
C ARG A 382 0.18 7.04 -0.81
N VAL A 383 -0.52 8.14 -1.06
CA VAL A 383 -1.66 8.16 -1.98
C VAL A 383 -1.54 9.28 -2.97
N ALA A 384 -1.89 8.99 -4.22
CA ALA A 384 -2.10 9.98 -5.26
C ALA A 384 -3.46 9.77 -5.93
N LEU A 385 -4.03 10.86 -6.44
CA LEU A 385 -5.11 10.83 -7.41
C LEU A 385 -4.53 11.31 -8.73
N PHE A 386 -4.67 10.50 -9.78
CA PHE A 386 -4.39 10.89 -11.15
C PHE A 386 -5.71 11.21 -11.85
N SER A 387 -5.83 12.40 -12.42
CA SER A 387 -7.08 12.84 -13.05
C SER A 387 -6.82 13.71 -14.26
N VAL A 388 -7.75 13.68 -15.20
CA VAL A 388 -7.80 14.60 -16.33
C VAL A 388 -8.40 15.96 -15.97
N HIS A 389 -8.90 16.14 -14.75
CA HIS A 389 -9.26 17.46 -14.25
C HIS A 389 -7.97 18.30 -14.15
N PRO A 390 -7.91 19.51 -14.74
CA PRO A 390 -6.73 20.37 -14.61
C PRO A 390 -6.47 20.67 -13.14
N ALA A 391 -5.27 20.36 -12.66
CA ALA A 391 -4.86 20.74 -11.32
C ALA A 391 -4.82 22.28 -11.29
N VAL A 392 -5.77 22.91 -10.59
CA VAL A 392 -5.58 24.30 -10.18
C VAL A 392 -4.42 24.24 -9.19
N LEU A 393 -3.24 24.64 -9.65
CA LEU A 393 -2.08 24.80 -8.79
C LEU A 393 -2.53 25.69 -7.64
N TRP A 394 -2.49 25.14 -6.44
CA TRP A 394 -2.70 25.88 -5.22
C TRP A 394 -1.46 26.78 -5.05
N GLU A 395 -1.46 27.95 -5.67
CA GLU A 395 -0.66 29.05 -5.16
C GLU A 395 -1.19 29.33 -3.74
N GLN A 396 -0.37 28.96 -2.76
CA GLN A 396 -0.62 29.17 -1.34
C GLN A 396 -0.64 30.66 -0.99
#